data_AF-A0A3A8KBW9-F1
#
_entry.id   AF-A0A3A8KBW9-F1
#
_cell.length_a   1.000
_cell.length_b   1.000
_cell.length_c   1.000
_cell.angle_alpha   90.00
_cell.angle_beta   90.00
_cell.angle_gamma   90.00
#
_symmetry.space_group_name_H-M   'P 1'
#
loop_
_entity.id
_entity.type
_entity.pdbx_description
1 polymer ?
#
loop_
_entity_poly.entity_id
_entity_poly.type
_entity_poly.pdbx_seq_one_letter_code
_entity_poly.pdbx_strand_id
1 'polypeptide(L)'
;MFKVTSSHTFRNPSRQQIDSTTQGKTSDYSHAVSGVNQILDKNNLGISDRSKNSVIDNVNKVEKGQRSEVNAHQREALNFGRDAFVSFSKGQFKQGAVEALGSGLNGAASVFKSTYTQTPSEKKGIDPW
;
A
#
# COMPACT_ATOMS: atom_id res chain seq x y z
N MET A 1 15.34 -8.28 1.88
CA MET A 1 14.72 -7.75 3.11
C MET A 1 15.12 -6.28 3.26
N PHE A 2 14.20 -5.35 3.09
CA PHE A 2 14.44 -3.96 3.50
C PHE A 2 14.37 -3.93 5.02
N LYS A 3 15.51 -3.71 5.67
CA LYS A 3 15.56 -3.60 7.14
C LYS A 3 14.87 -2.30 7.53
N VAL A 4 13.68 -2.41 8.13
CA VAL A 4 13.02 -1.29 8.80
C VAL A 4 13.92 -0.87 9.96
N THR A 5 14.52 0.31 9.87
CA THR A 5 15.18 0.93 11.01
C THR A 5 14.08 1.38 11.98
N SER A 6 14.04 0.81 13.19
CA SER A 6 13.08 1.10 14.27
C SER A 6 13.05 2.55 14.78
N SER A 7 13.54 3.54 14.04
CA SER A 7 13.73 4.93 14.48
C SER A 7 13.31 5.99 13.43
N HIS A 8 12.45 5.65 12.47
CA HIS A 8 11.91 6.66 11.55
C HIS A 8 10.86 7.52 12.25
N THR A 9 11.17 8.80 12.50
CA THR A 9 10.19 9.79 12.95
C THR A 9 9.41 10.33 11.76
N PHE A 10 8.12 10.00 11.71
CA PHE A 10 7.23 10.46 10.64
C PHE A 10 6.97 11.96 10.71
N ARG A 11 7.08 12.63 9.56
CA ARG A 11 6.75 14.06 9.42
C ARG A 11 5.29 14.27 9.04
N ASN A 12 4.74 13.36 8.24
CA ASN A 12 3.35 13.41 7.80
C ASN A 12 2.47 12.58 8.74
N PRO A 13 1.42 13.16 9.36
CA PRO A 13 0.56 12.45 10.30
C PRO A 13 -0.21 11.28 9.67
N SER A 14 -0.54 11.37 8.37
CA SER A 14 -1.17 10.26 7.65
C SER A 14 -0.21 9.09 7.48
N ARG A 15 1.08 9.38 7.28
CA ARG A 15 2.13 8.36 7.19
C ARG A 15 2.36 7.72 8.57
N GLN A 16 2.39 8.51 9.63
CA GLN A 16 2.46 8.00 10.99
C GLN A 16 1.31 7.03 11.30
N GLN A 17 0.08 7.40 10.91
CA GLN A 17 -1.09 6.54 11.13
C GLN A 17 -1.01 5.20 10.39
N ILE A 18 -0.52 5.21 9.14
CA ILE A 18 -0.27 3.98 8.38
C ILE A 18 0.78 3.12 9.10
N ASP A 19 1.89 3.70 9.55
CA ASP A 19 2.95 2.96 10.24
C ASP A 19 2.46 2.33 11.54
N SER A 20 1.75 3.09 12.38
CA SER A 20 1.14 2.56 13.61
C SER A 20 0.21 1.39 13.32
N THR A 21 -0.46 1.37 12.16
CA THR A 21 -1.29 0.23 11.76
C THR A 21 -0.43 -0.99 11.41
N THR A 22 0.78 -0.83 10.89
CA THR A 22 1.68 -1.95 10.53
C THR A 22 2.43 -2.56 11.72
N GLN A 23 2.53 -1.85 12.85
CA GLN A 23 3.30 -2.32 14.00
C GLN A 23 2.73 -3.61 14.61
N GLY A 24 3.62 -4.58 14.87
CA GLY A 24 3.26 -5.88 15.44
C GLY A 24 2.53 -6.83 14.49
N LYS A 25 2.34 -6.46 13.22
CA LYS A 25 1.75 -7.31 12.19
C LYS A 25 2.81 -8.21 11.55
N THR A 26 2.37 -9.37 11.10
CA THR A 26 3.25 -10.45 10.64
C THR A 26 3.13 -10.73 9.15
N SER A 27 2.09 -10.22 8.48
CA SER A 27 1.92 -10.38 7.04
C SER A 27 3.03 -9.70 6.22
N ASP A 28 3.46 -10.37 5.15
CA ASP A 28 4.43 -9.81 4.18
C ASP A 28 3.95 -8.46 3.63
N TYR A 29 2.65 -8.35 3.36
CA TYR A 29 2.02 -7.10 2.98
C TYR A 29 2.25 -5.96 4.00
N SER A 30 2.07 -6.21 5.30
CA SER A 30 2.27 -5.18 6.33
C SER A 30 3.73 -4.72 6.40
N HIS A 31 4.68 -5.64 6.24
CA HIS A 31 6.10 -5.30 6.15
C HIS A 31 6.42 -4.45 4.91
N ALA A 32 5.85 -4.79 3.75
CA ALA A 32 6.02 -4.02 2.53
C ALA A 32 5.43 -2.60 2.68
N VAL A 33 4.24 -2.48 3.25
CA VAL A 33 3.60 -1.17 3.53
C VAL A 33 4.47 -0.34 4.46
N SER A 34 4.98 -0.90 5.57
CA SER A 34 5.84 -0.16 6.51
C SER A 34 7.08 0.41 5.81
N GLY A 35 7.80 -0.42 5.04
CA GLY A 35 9.00 0.00 4.31
C GLY A 35 8.73 1.10 3.28
N VAL A 36 7.70 0.93 2.44
CA VAL A 36 7.32 1.94 1.44
C VAL A 36 6.86 3.23 2.11
N ASN A 37 6.06 3.14 3.18
CA ASN A 37 5.51 4.28 3.88
C ASN A 37 6.61 5.18 4.48
N GLN A 38 7.68 4.59 5.02
CA GLN A 38 8.87 5.34 5.48
C GLN A 38 9.60 6.03 4.34
N ILE A 39 9.78 5.36 3.19
CA ILE A 39 10.45 5.95 2.01
C ILE A 39 9.64 7.17 1.51
N LEU A 40 8.32 7.05 1.44
CA LEU A 40 7.45 8.13 0.99
C LEU A 40 7.48 9.33 1.95
N ASP A 41 7.46 9.09 3.25
CA ASP A 41 7.58 10.16 4.25
C ASP A 41 8.94 10.89 4.20
N LYS A 42 10.04 10.14 4.06
CA LYS A 42 11.40 10.71 3.90
C LYS A 42 11.51 11.67 2.71
N ASN A 43 10.76 11.40 1.64
CA ASN A 43 10.74 12.22 0.42
C ASN A 43 9.65 13.31 0.44
N ASN A 44 8.97 13.52 1.57
CA ASN A 44 7.86 14.45 1.74
C ASN A 44 6.74 14.23 0.72
N LEU A 45 6.42 12.95 0.44
CA LEU A 45 5.39 12.55 -0.51
C LEU A 45 4.06 12.34 0.20
N GLY A 46 3.08 13.15 -0.18
CA GLY A 46 1.74 13.13 0.39
C GLY A 46 0.99 11.84 0.08
N ILE A 47 -0.15 11.67 0.74
CA ILE A 47 -1.15 10.66 0.42
C ILE A 47 -2.51 11.27 0.67
N SER A 48 -3.48 10.99 -0.20
CA SER A 48 -4.87 11.40 0.05
C SER A 48 -5.46 10.64 1.23
N ASP A 49 -6.48 11.19 1.88
CA ASP A 49 -7.20 10.48 2.94
C ASP A 49 -7.84 9.18 2.43
N ARG A 50 -8.29 9.15 1.17
CA ARG A 50 -8.84 7.94 0.54
C ARG A 50 -7.80 6.84 0.47
N SER A 51 -6.63 7.13 -0.09
CA SER A 51 -5.57 6.14 -0.24
C SER A 51 -5.00 5.73 1.11
N LYS A 52 -4.84 6.65 2.05
CA LYS A 52 -4.48 6.34 3.44
C LYS A 52 -5.46 5.33 4.06
N ASN A 53 -6.76 5.62 3.99
CA ASN A 53 -7.78 4.74 4.55
C ASN A 53 -7.81 3.37 3.84
N SER A 54 -7.57 3.34 2.53
CA SER A 54 -7.44 2.10 1.77
C SER A 54 -6.27 1.25 2.25
N VAL A 55 -5.08 1.85 2.44
CA VAL A 55 -3.88 1.16 2.93
C VAL A 55 -4.14 0.59 4.34
N ILE A 56 -4.72 1.39 5.24
CA ILE A 56 -5.06 0.95 6.60
C ILE A 56 -6.06 -0.22 6.59
N ASP A 57 -7.11 -0.14 5.76
CA ASP A 57 -8.09 -1.22 5.61
C ASP A 57 -7.44 -2.50 5.04
N ASN A 58 -6.57 -2.36 4.05
CA ASN A 58 -5.81 -3.47 3.46
C ASN A 58 -4.92 -4.15 4.49
N VAL A 59 -4.08 -3.38 5.19
CA VAL A 59 -3.18 -3.89 6.24
C VAL A 59 -3.95 -4.69 7.29
N ASN A 60 -5.10 -4.18 7.74
CA ASN A 60 -5.91 -4.88 8.73
C ASN A 60 -6.57 -6.15 8.19
N LYS A 61 -7.10 -6.13 6.97
CA LYS A 61 -7.80 -7.29 6.38
C LYS A 61 -6.85 -8.38 5.92
N VAL A 62 -5.69 -8.02 5.38
CA VAL A 62 -4.66 -8.99 4.98
C VAL A 62 -4.12 -9.71 6.22
N GLU A 63 -3.81 -8.98 7.29
CA GLU A 63 -3.33 -9.58 8.54
C GLU A 63 -4.33 -10.60 9.12
N LYS A 64 -5.63 -10.32 8.99
CA LYS A 64 -6.71 -11.21 9.47
C LYS A 64 -7.06 -12.33 8.48
N GLY A 65 -6.41 -12.42 7.32
CA GLY A 65 -6.76 -13.35 6.24
C GLY A 65 -8.11 -13.06 5.56
N GLN A 66 -8.70 -11.89 5.81
CA GLN A 66 -10.00 -11.44 5.25
C GLN A 66 -9.87 -10.82 3.86
N ARG A 67 -8.64 -10.55 3.40
CA ARG A 67 -8.34 -10.04 2.06
C ARG A 67 -7.02 -10.64 1.58
N SER A 68 -6.98 -11.06 0.32
CA SER A 68 -5.73 -11.47 -0.32
C SER A 68 -4.85 -10.25 -0.64
N GLU A 69 -3.54 -10.45 -0.70
CA GLU A 69 -2.61 -9.39 -1.13
C GLU A 69 -2.90 -8.93 -2.57
N VAL A 70 -3.36 -9.85 -3.43
CA VAL A 70 -3.81 -9.57 -4.80
C VAL A 70 -4.90 -8.49 -4.80
N ASN A 71 -5.94 -8.68 -3.98
CA ASN A 71 -7.07 -7.76 -3.88
C ASN A 71 -6.67 -6.45 -3.17
N ALA A 72 -5.75 -6.50 -2.21
CA ALA A 72 -5.20 -5.30 -1.58
C ALA A 72 -4.48 -4.40 -2.60
N HIS A 73 -3.59 -4.98 -3.41
CA HIS A 73 -2.86 -4.29 -4.46
C HIS A 73 -3.77 -3.75 -5.57
N GLN A 74 -4.77 -4.50 -6.03
CA GLN A 74 -5.75 -3.98 -7.00
C GLN A 74 -6.47 -2.72 -6.50
N ARG A 75 -6.92 -2.73 -5.25
CA ARG A 75 -7.62 -1.59 -4.66
C ARG A 75 -6.71 -0.36 -4.56
N GLU A 76 -5.44 -0.56 -4.21
CA GLU A 76 -4.45 0.52 -4.19
C GLU A 76 -4.12 1.06 -5.56
N ALA A 77 -4.02 0.19 -6.58
CA ALA A 77 -3.85 0.62 -7.96
C ALA A 77 -4.98 1.59 -8.37
N LEU A 78 -6.23 1.23 -8.13
CA LEU A 78 -7.37 2.07 -8.48
C LEU A 78 -7.41 3.39 -7.69
N ASN A 79 -7.10 3.36 -6.39
CA ASN A 79 -7.12 4.57 -5.57
C ASN A 79 -5.98 5.52 -5.93
N PHE A 80 -4.76 5.03 -6.10
CA PHE A 80 -3.63 5.85 -6.51
C PHE A 80 -3.77 6.37 -7.94
N GLY A 81 -4.35 5.60 -8.87
CA GLY A 81 -4.65 6.09 -10.21
C GLY A 81 -5.64 7.25 -10.20
N ARG A 82 -6.68 7.18 -9.36
CA ARG A 82 -7.63 8.28 -9.15
C ARG A 82 -6.98 9.50 -8.52
N ASP A 83 -6.12 9.29 -7.53
CA ASP A 83 -5.41 10.38 -6.87
C ASP A 83 -4.48 11.08 -7.85
N ALA A 84 -3.75 10.32 -8.68
CA ALA A 84 -2.87 10.85 -9.71
C ALA A 84 -3.63 11.79 -10.66
N PHE A 85 -4.82 11.38 -11.12
CA PHE A 85 -5.68 12.23 -11.94
C PHE A 85 -6.05 13.54 -11.23
N VAL A 86 -6.43 13.47 -9.95
CA VAL A 86 -6.80 14.65 -9.14
C VAL A 86 -5.59 15.57 -8.91
N SER A 87 -4.40 15.02 -8.65
CA SER A 87 -3.20 15.83 -8.47
C SER A 87 -2.77 16.49 -9.77
N PHE A 88 -2.83 15.78 -10.90
CA PHE A 88 -2.58 16.39 -12.21
C PHE A 88 -3.59 17.49 -12.55
N SER A 89 -4.88 17.28 -12.28
CA SER A 89 -5.91 18.30 -12.54
C SER A 89 -5.74 19.56 -11.68
N LYS A 90 -5.02 19.47 -10.56
CA LYS A 90 -4.71 20.58 -9.65
C LYS A 90 -3.32 21.19 -9.88
N GLY A 91 -2.59 20.77 -10.92
CA GLY A 91 -1.22 21.23 -11.20
C GLY A 91 -0.15 20.66 -10.25
N GLN A 92 -0.48 19.65 -9.45
CA GLN A 92 0.42 19.00 -8.49
C GLN A 92 1.22 17.88 -9.16
N PHE A 93 1.99 18.20 -10.20
CA PHE A 93 2.62 17.20 -11.08
C PHE A 93 3.55 16.22 -10.36
N LYS A 94 4.36 16.69 -9.39
CA LYS A 94 5.25 15.83 -8.60
C LYS A 94 4.46 14.77 -7.82
N GLN A 95 3.37 15.17 -7.18
CA GLN A 95 2.50 14.26 -6.42
C GLN A 95 1.78 13.29 -7.37
N GLY A 96 1.23 13.80 -8.47
CA GLY A 96 0.53 12.98 -9.46
C GLY A 96 1.43 11.91 -10.09
N ALA A 97 2.71 12.23 -10.36
CA ALA A 97 3.67 11.26 -10.87
C ALA A 97 3.97 10.13 -9.87
N VAL A 98 4.09 10.46 -8.58
CA VAL A 98 4.30 9.48 -7.51
C VAL A 98 3.09 8.59 -7.34
N GLU A 99 1.88 9.15 -7.37
CA GLU A 99 0.63 8.38 -7.30
C GLU A 99 0.45 7.49 -8.52
N ALA A 100 0.77 7.97 -9.73
CA ALA A 100 0.72 7.16 -10.94
C ALA A 100 1.71 5.98 -10.88
N LEU A 101 2.94 6.22 -10.39
CA LEU A 101 3.92 5.16 -10.17
C LEU A 101 3.45 4.17 -9.10
N GLY A 102 2.90 4.66 -7.99
CA GLY A 102 2.30 3.83 -6.95
C GLY A 102 1.15 2.96 -7.48
N SER A 103 0.33 3.51 -8.37
CA SER A 103 -0.73 2.78 -9.06
C SER A 103 -0.16 1.65 -9.94
N GLY A 104 0.83 1.96 -10.76
CA GLY A 104 1.47 0.99 -11.65
C GLY A 104 2.15 -0.15 -10.89
N LEU A 105 2.92 0.16 -9.84
CA LEU A 105 3.58 -0.84 -9.01
C LEU A 105 2.58 -1.77 -8.32
N ASN A 106 1.46 -1.24 -7.84
CA ASN A 106 0.39 -2.05 -7.25
C ASN A 106 -0.31 -2.93 -8.29
N GLY A 107 -0.57 -2.41 -9.49
CA GLY A 107 -1.09 -3.22 -10.60
C GLY A 107 -0.16 -4.39 -10.93
N ALA A 108 1.13 -4.11 -11.10
CA ALA A 108 2.14 -5.13 -11.37
C ALA A 108 2.27 -6.15 -10.24
N ALA A 109 2.26 -5.70 -8.97
CA ALA A 109 2.30 -6.58 -7.81
C ALA A 109 1.08 -7.52 -7.75
N SER A 110 -0.11 -7.02 -8.08
CA SER A 110 -1.32 -7.85 -8.15
C SER A 110 -1.23 -8.93 -9.23
N VAL A 111 -0.79 -8.56 -10.44
CA VAL A 111 -0.60 -9.52 -11.55
C VAL A 111 0.46 -10.56 -11.18
N PHE A 112 1.59 -10.13 -10.62
CA PHE A 112 2.64 -11.03 -10.20
C PHE A 112 2.17 -12.01 -9.12
N LYS A 113 1.49 -11.51 -8.07
CA LYS A 113 0.97 -12.36 -6.98
C LYS A 113 -0.09 -13.34 -7.48
N SER A 114 -1.03 -12.90 -8.30
CA SER A 114 -2.06 -13.78 -8.88
C SER A 114 -1.50 -14.86 -9.79
N THR A 115 -0.35 -14.62 -10.44
CA THR A 115 0.27 -15.58 -11.37
C THR A 115 1.28 -16.50 -10.70
N TYR A 116 2.02 -16.01 -9.69
CA TYR A 116 3.23 -16.67 -9.19
C TYR A 116 3.24 -16.92 -7.67
N THR A 117 2.19 -16.59 -6.92
CA THR A 117 2.18 -16.83 -5.47
C THR A 117 0.78 -17.14 -4.95
N GLN A 118 0.52 -18.41 -4.60
CA GLN A 118 -0.67 -18.74 -3.81
C GLN A 118 -0.62 -18.00 -2.46
N THR A 119 -1.59 -17.14 -2.22
CA THR A 119 -1.84 -16.50 -0.93
C THR A 119 -2.16 -17.54 0.13
N PRO A 120 -1.93 -17.24 1.43
CA PRO A 120 -2.35 -18.15 2.51
C PRO A 120 -3.84 -18.54 2.47
N SER A 121 -4.70 -17.70 1.89
CA SER A 121 -6.12 -17.97 1.68
C SER A 121 -6.36 -18.93 0.50
N GLU A 122 -5.66 -18.75 -0.62
CA GLU A 122 -5.71 -19.68 -1.76
C GLU A 122 -5.12 -21.05 -1.42
N LYS A 123 -4.10 -21.10 -0.55
CA LYS A 123 -3.60 -22.36 0.04
C LYS A 123 -4.65 -23.10 0.88
N LYS A 124 -5.70 -22.39 1.33
CA LYS A 124 -6.84 -22.95 2.07
C LYS A 124 -8.06 -23.18 1.16
N GLY A 125 -7.91 -23.06 -0.16
CA GLY A 125 -8.99 -23.27 -1.12
C GLY A 125 -10.00 -22.13 -1.18
N ILE A 126 -9.67 -20.95 -0.65
CA ILE A 126 -10.49 -19.75 -0.81
C ILE A 126 -10.02 -19.07 -2.08
N ASP A 127 -10.90 -19.06 -3.07
CA ASP A 127 -10.63 -18.45 -4.36
C ASP A 127 -10.35 -16.94 -4.26
N PRO A 128 -9.55 -16.38 -5.19
CA PRO A 128 -9.17 -14.97 -5.16
C PRO A 128 -10.27 -13.99 -5.60
N TRP A 129 -11.41 -14.47 -6.11
CA TRP A 129 -12.53 -13.68 -6.64
C TRP A 129 -13.66 -13.44 -5.63
#